data_AF-X0WVY7-F1
#
_entry.id   AF-X0WVY7-F1
#
_cell.length_a   1.000
_cell.length_b   1.000
_cell.length_c   1.000
_cell.angle_alpha   90.00
_cell.angle_beta   90.00
_cell.angle_gamma   90.00
#
_symmetry.space_group_name_H-M   'P 1'
#
loop_
_entity.id
_entity.type
_entity.pdbx_description
1 polymer ?
#
loop_
_entity_poly.entity_id
_entity_poly.type
_entity_poly.pdbx_seq_one_letter_code
_entity_poly.pdbx_strand_id
1 'polypeptide(L)'
;MTIVNKICKKCKKLKKHHAKGFCKCCYNSEYNYKTNYKRVRSTKDKEKCRKYALKYRKNNKKKCKVGRKAKYHVKIPKNQLCQRCNKEKAVLRHHEDYDKPLKVEFLCKRCHPKQ
;
A
#
# COMPACT_ATOMS: atom_id res chain seq x y z
N MET A 1 -8.05 23.63 -15.52
CA MET A 1 -7.14 22.51 -15.87
C MET A 1 -7.42 22.06 -17.29
N THR A 2 -6.58 22.47 -18.24
CA THR A 2 -6.74 22.14 -19.67
C THR A 2 -6.57 20.63 -19.87
N ILE A 3 -7.59 19.98 -20.40
CA ILE A 3 -7.52 18.55 -20.69
C ILE A 3 -6.64 18.36 -21.92
N VAL A 4 -5.38 18.02 -21.73
CA VAL A 4 -4.47 17.76 -22.85
C VAL A 4 -4.73 16.36 -23.38
N ASN A 5 -5.42 16.29 -24.52
CA ASN A 5 -5.54 15.06 -25.29
C ASN A 5 -4.18 14.74 -25.92
N LYS A 6 -3.71 13.50 -25.74
CA LYS A 6 -2.43 13.03 -26.29
C LYS A 6 -2.61 11.65 -26.90
N ILE A 7 -1.74 11.31 -27.84
CA ILE A 7 -1.74 9.98 -28.49
C ILE A 7 -1.31 8.94 -27.46
N CYS A 8 -2.17 7.95 -27.19
CA CYS A 8 -1.86 6.85 -26.28
C CYS A 8 -0.71 6.00 -26.84
N LYS A 9 0.34 5.75 -26.04
CA LYS A 9 1.50 4.94 -26.47
C LYS A 9 1.12 3.52 -26.92
N LYS A 10 0.05 2.95 -26.35
CA LYS A 10 -0.41 1.57 -26.61
C LYS A 10 -1.40 1.49 -27.77
N CYS A 11 -2.57 2.13 -27.64
CA CYS A 11 -3.62 2.03 -28.66
C CYS A 11 -3.51 3.08 -29.78
N LYS A 12 -2.51 3.98 -29.72
CA LYS A 12 -2.25 5.05 -30.71
C LYS A 12 -3.42 5.99 -31.02
N LYS A 13 -4.48 5.95 -30.20
CA LYS A 13 -5.65 6.86 -30.33
C LYS A 13 -5.42 8.14 -29.53
N LEU A 14 -5.90 9.27 -30.08
CA LEU A 14 -5.94 10.56 -29.38
C LEU A 14 -6.99 10.49 -28.26
N LYS A 15 -6.54 10.48 -27.01
CA LYS A 15 -7.40 10.35 -25.84
C LYS A 15 -6.87 11.18 -24.68
N LYS A 16 -7.72 11.43 -23.68
CA LYS A 16 -7.28 11.93 -22.38
C LYS A 16 -6.23 10.96 -21.81
N HIS A 17 -5.01 11.47 -21.61
CA HIS A 17 -3.95 10.70 -20.96
C HIS A 17 -4.21 10.60 -19.47
N HIS A 18 -3.89 9.44 -18.91
CA HIS A 18 -3.93 9.23 -17.48
C HIS A 18 -2.51 9.38 -16.92
N ALA A 19 -1.71 8.32 -16.97
CA ALA A 19 -0.32 8.31 -16.53
C ALA A 19 0.56 7.55 -17.51
N LYS A 20 1.86 7.86 -17.51
CA LYS A 20 2.89 7.17 -18.30
C LYS A 20 2.67 7.15 -19.82
N GLY A 21 1.91 8.11 -20.35
CA GLY A 21 1.63 8.18 -21.79
C GLY A 21 0.50 7.25 -22.26
N PHE A 22 -0.29 6.69 -21.35
CA PHE A 22 -1.41 5.81 -21.68
C PHE A 22 -2.75 6.49 -21.44
N CYS A 23 -3.74 6.17 -22.28
CA CYS A 23 -5.13 6.48 -21.97
C CYS A 23 -5.61 5.66 -20.77
N LYS A 24 -6.66 6.11 -20.07
CA LYS A 24 -7.21 5.42 -18.88
C LYS A 24 -7.48 3.93 -19.10
N CYS A 25 -8.07 3.56 -20.25
CA CYS A 25 -8.36 2.16 -20.60
C CYS A 25 -7.08 1.32 -20.74
N CYS A 26 -6.08 1.82 -21.49
CA CYS A 26 -4.81 1.11 -21.67
C CYS A 26 -3.96 1.06 -20.39
N TYR A 27 -3.98 2.13 -19.60
CA TYR A 27 -3.34 2.16 -18.29
C TYR A 27 -3.96 1.11 -17.36
N ASN A 28 -5.30 1.07 -17.30
CA ASN A 28 -6.02 0.11 -16.47
C ASN A 28 -5.80 -1.32 -16.96
N SER A 29 -5.79 -1.61 -18.27
CA SER A 29 -5.56 -2.98 -18.75
C SER A 29 -4.17 -3.49 -18.39
N GLU A 30 -3.15 -2.64 -18.46
CA GLU A 30 -1.78 -3.01 -18.10
C GLU A 30 -1.56 -3.09 -16.58
N TYR A 31 -2.18 -2.19 -15.81
CA TYR A 31 -2.02 -2.16 -14.36
C TYR A 31 -2.91 -3.19 -13.66
N ASN A 32 -4.15 -3.40 -14.14
CA ASN A 32 -5.00 -4.51 -13.68
C ASN A 32 -4.41 -5.87 -14.03
N TYR A 33 -3.70 -6.00 -15.16
CA TYR A 33 -2.96 -7.23 -15.45
C TYR A 33 -1.89 -7.51 -14.37
N LYS A 34 -1.13 -6.50 -13.95
CA LYS A 34 -0.09 -6.68 -12.91
C LYS A 34 -0.66 -6.99 -11.53
N THR A 35 -1.77 -6.37 -11.14
CA THR A 35 -2.45 -6.67 -9.85
C THR A 35 -3.14 -8.03 -9.89
N ASN A 36 -3.83 -8.38 -10.98
CA ASN A 36 -4.39 -9.72 -11.16
C ASN A 36 -3.30 -10.78 -11.23
N TYR A 37 -2.17 -10.55 -11.91
CA TYR A 37 -1.05 -11.48 -11.93
C TYR A 37 -0.50 -11.77 -10.52
N LYS A 38 -0.33 -10.75 -9.67
CA LYS A 38 0.07 -10.95 -8.27
C LYS A 38 -0.98 -11.72 -7.47
N ARG A 39 -2.27 -11.45 -7.69
CA ARG A 39 -3.39 -12.15 -7.04
C ARG A 39 -3.45 -13.62 -7.47
N VAL A 40 -3.40 -13.88 -8.77
CA VAL A 40 -3.39 -15.20 -9.42
C VAL A 40 -2.15 -16.00 -9.00
N ARG A 41 -0.97 -15.36 -8.86
CA ARG A 41 0.23 -16.03 -8.34
C ARG A 41 0.08 -16.44 -6.88
N SER A 42 -0.58 -15.63 -6.05
CA SER A 42 -0.88 -16.01 -4.66
C SER A 42 -1.93 -17.12 -4.54
N THR A 43 -2.82 -17.26 -5.54
CA THR A 43 -3.82 -18.34 -5.58
C THR A 43 -3.31 -19.63 -6.21
N LYS A 44 -2.32 -19.56 -7.13
CA LYS A 44 -1.71 -20.74 -7.76
C LYS A 44 -0.77 -21.49 -6.82
N ASP A 45 -0.17 -20.80 -5.84
CA ASP A 45 0.74 -21.42 -4.88
C ASP A 45 0.38 -21.02 -3.44
N LYS A 46 -0.88 -21.32 -3.09
CA LYS A 46 -1.44 -21.05 -1.74
C LYS A 46 -0.55 -21.66 -0.65
N GLU A 47 0.02 -22.83 -0.92
CA GLU A 47 0.88 -23.53 0.03
C GLU A 47 2.19 -22.77 0.26
N LYS A 48 2.88 -22.32 -0.80
CA LYS A 48 4.08 -21.47 -0.64
C LYS A 48 3.77 -20.16 0.07
N CYS A 49 2.65 -19.51 -0.25
CA CYS A 49 2.21 -18.32 0.47
C CYS A 49 1.97 -18.61 1.96
N ARG A 50 1.33 -19.74 2.28
CA ARG A 50 1.11 -20.19 3.66
C ARG A 50 2.44 -20.48 4.37
N LYS A 51 3.35 -21.24 3.74
CA LYS A 51 4.68 -21.56 4.27
C LYS A 51 5.48 -20.29 4.55
N TYR A 52 5.48 -19.33 3.62
CA TYR A 52 6.12 -18.03 3.82
C TYR A 52 5.49 -17.26 5.00
N ALA A 53 4.16 -17.18 5.07
CA ALA A 53 3.46 -16.49 6.15
C ALA A 53 3.74 -17.14 7.52
N LEU A 54 3.79 -18.48 7.59
CA LEU A 54 4.15 -19.21 8.80
C LEU A 54 5.60 -18.93 9.21
N LYS A 55 6.56 -19.01 8.28
CA LYS A 55 7.96 -18.68 8.52
C LYS A 55 8.12 -17.25 9.02
N TYR A 56 7.45 -16.29 8.37
CA TYR A 56 7.45 -14.89 8.79
C TYR A 56 6.91 -14.73 10.21
N ARG A 57 5.74 -15.31 10.52
CA ARG A 57 5.15 -15.25 11.88
C ARG A 57 6.04 -15.88 12.92
N LYS A 58 6.70 -17.00 12.61
CA LYS A 58 7.65 -17.68 13.50
C LYS A 58 8.85 -16.78 13.81
N ASN A 59 9.42 -16.16 12.78
CA ASN A 59 10.62 -15.33 12.91
C ASN A 59 10.32 -13.91 13.43
N ASN A 60 9.08 -13.44 13.32
CA ASN A 60 8.69 -12.07 13.67
C ASN A 60 7.58 -12.04 14.74
N LYS A 61 7.57 -13.01 15.67
CA LYS A 61 6.55 -13.13 16.73
C LYS A 61 6.27 -11.81 17.45
N LYS A 62 7.34 -11.10 17.85
CA LYS A 62 7.26 -9.79 18.54
C LYS A 62 6.55 -8.74 17.67
N LYS A 63 7.00 -8.55 16.42
CA LYS A 63 6.37 -7.62 15.48
C LYS A 63 4.89 -7.94 15.24
N CYS A 64 4.55 -9.23 15.05
CA CYS A 64 3.17 -9.65 14.87
C CYS A 64 2.29 -9.37 16.10
N LYS A 65 2.80 -9.63 17.32
CA LYS A 65 2.09 -9.37 18.58
C LYS A 65 1.83 -7.87 18.77
N VAL A 66 2.85 -7.06 18.51
CA VAL A 66 2.80 -5.59 18.61
C VAL A 66 1.82 -5.00 17.61
N GLY A 67 1.96 -5.35 16.33
CA GLY A 67 1.05 -4.88 15.29
C GLY A 67 -0.40 -5.29 15.54
N ARG A 68 -0.63 -6.46 16.13
CA ARG A 68 -1.98 -6.88 16.57
C ARG A 68 -2.50 -5.98 17.67
N LYS A 69 -1.74 -5.74 18.75
CA LYS A 69 -2.15 -4.86 19.85
C LYS A 69 -2.47 -3.45 19.35
N ALA A 70 -1.60 -2.85 18.53
CA ALA A 70 -1.83 -1.52 17.98
C ALA A 70 -3.09 -1.45 17.10
N LYS A 71 -3.36 -2.50 16.31
CA LYS A 71 -4.55 -2.56 15.46
C LYS A 71 -5.85 -2.53 16.28
N TYR A 72 -5.90 -3.25 17.40
CA TYR A 72 -7.10 -3.36 18.23
C TYR A 72 -7.26 -2.18 19.21
N HIS A 73 -6.16 -1.71 19.81
CA HIS A 73 -6.22 -0.74 20.90
C HIS A 73 -5.93 0.70 20.48
N VAL A 74 -5.26 0.93 19.35
CA VAL A 74 -4.96 2.27 18.88
C VAL A 74 -5.78 2.59 17.64
N LYS A 75 -6.77 3.46 17.78
CA LYS A 75 -7.52 3.98 16.63
C LYS A 75 -6.83 5.24 16.12
N ILE A 76 -6.76 5.38 14.79
CA ILE A 76 -6.29 6.64 14.19
C ILE A 76 -7.46 7.63 14.32
N PRO A 77 -7.29 8.77 15.01
CA PRO A 77 -8.34 9.76 15.14
C PRO A 77 -8.83 10.25 13.77
N LYS A 78 -10.11 10.59 13.69
CA LYS A 78 -10.68 11.19 12.46
C LYS A 78 -9.96 12.52 12.22
N ASN A 79 -9.45 12.72 11.00
CA ASN A 79 -8.64 13.87 10.59
C ASN A 79 -7.24 13.99 11.21
N GLN A 80 -6.71 12.93 11.84
CA GLN A 80 -5.31 12.90 12.25
C GLN A 80 -4.39 13.20 11.07
N LEU A 81 -3.54 14.22 11.21
CA LEU A 81 -2.49 14.53 10.23
C LEU A 81 -1.25 13.67 10.51
N CYS A 82 -0.46 13.46 9.45
CA CYS A 82 0.82 12.77 9.52
C CYS A 82 1.77 13.53 10.45
N GLN A 83 2.24 12.88 11.52
CA GLN A 83 3.12 13.52 12.51
C GLN A 83 4.48 13.96 11.95
N ARG A 84 4.91 13.43 10.80
CA ARG A 84 6.17 13.82 10.16
C ARG A 84 6.04 14.98 9.18
N CYS A 85 4.95 15.05 8.41
CA CYS A 85 4.83 16.04 7.35
C CYS A 85 3.72 17.07 7.57
N ASN A 86 2.77 16.83 8.48
CA ASN A 86 1.61 17.67 8.78
C ASN A 86 0.76 18.11 7.57
N LYS A 87 0.93 17.47 6.40
CA LYS A 87 0.25 17.83 5.15
C LYS A 87 -0.85 16.85 4.77
N GLU A 88 -0.58 15.56 4.92
CA GLU A 88 -1.48 14.48 4.51
C GLU A 88 -2.12 13.82 5.74
N LYS A 89 -3.34 13.29 5.57
CA LYS A 89 -3.98 12.49 6.61
C LYS A 89 -3.15 11.25 6.92
N ALA A 90 -2.98 10.96 8.21
CA ALA A 90 -2.38 9.73 8.66
C ALA A 90 -3.32 8.55 8.36
N VAL A 91 -2.74 7.50 7.79
CA VAL A 91 -3.48 6.27 7.45
C VAL A 91 -2.78 5.02 7.93
N LEU A 92 -1.56 5.16 8.46
CA LEU A 92 -0.73 4.09 8.95
C LEU A 92 -0.29 4.36 10.38
N ARG A 93 -0.08 3.29 11.14
CA ARG A 93 0.54 3.29 12.46
C ARG A 93 1.96 2.80 12.31
N HIS A 94 2.92 3.59 12.73
CA HIS A 94 4.33 3.24 12.72
C HIS A 94 4.79 2.94 14.14
N HIS A 95 5.56 1.86 14.28
CA HIS A 95 6.23 1.51 15.53
C HIS A 95 7.72 1.77 15.35
N GLU A 96 8.25 2.73 16.10
CA GLU A 96 9.70 2.91 16.24
C GLU A 96 10.26 1.85 17.20
N ASP A 97 9.56 1.65 18.33
CA ASP A 97 9.93 0.71 19.37
C ASP A 97 8.88 -0.40 19.51
N TYR A 98 9.27 -1.63 19.16
CA TYR A 98 8.40 -2.80 19.27
C TYR A 98 8.23 -3.30 20.71
N ASP A 99 8.95 -2.77 21.69
CA ASP A 99 8.70 -3.05 23.11
C ASP A 99 7.52 -2.23 23.66
N LYS A 100 7.11 -1.17 22.96
CA LYS A 100 6.02 -0.27 23.36
C LYS A 100 4.86 -0.36 22.37
N PRO A 101 4.03 -1.42 22.44
CA PRO A 101 3.04 -1.72 21.40
C PRO A 101 1.90 -0.71 21.27
N LEU A 102 1.69 0.15 22.26
CA LEU A 102 0.68 1.20 22.23
C LEU A 102 1.27 2.56 21.81
N LYS A 103 2.60 2.72 21.85
CA LYS A 103 3.28 3.92 21.38
C LYS A 103 3.46 3.78 19.87
N VAL A 104 2.62 4.50 19.11
CA VAL A 104 2.67 4.53 17.65
C VAL A 104 2.74 5.96 17.16
N GLU A 105 3.46 6.16 16.06
CA GLU A 105 3.32 7.37 15.27
C GLU A 105 2.25 7.18 14.19
N PHE A 106 1.47 8.23 13.94
CA PHE A 106 0.48 8.28 12.88
C PHE A 106 1.08 8.92 11.63
N LEU A 107 1.33 8.11 10.60
CA LEU A 107 2.03 8.54 9.39
C LEU A 107 1.15 8.41 8.13
N CYS A 108 1.39 9.25 7.14
CA CYS A 108 0.84 9.06 5.79
C CYS A 108 1.64 7.98 5.04
N LYS A 109 1.10 7.51 3.90
CA LYS A 109 1.75 6.47 3.08
C LYS A 109 3.13 6.86 2.56
N ARG A 110 3.37 8.16 2.37
CA ARG A 110 4.64 8.68 1.84
C ARG A 110 5.72 8.71 2.93
N CYS A 111 5.35 9.10 4.13
CA CYS A 111 6.27 9.22 5.26
C CYS A 111 6.47 7.90 6.01
N HIS A 112 5.61 6.91 5.81
CA HIS A 112 5.78 5.60 6.42
C HIS A 112 6.90 4.83 5.69
N PRO A 113 8.06 4.58 6.33
CA PRO A 113 9.15 3.85 5.70
C PRO A 113 8.72 2.41 5.39
N LYS A 114 9.31 1.83 4.34
CA LYS A 114 9.16 0.39 4.06
C LYS A 114 10.09 -0.36 5.01
N GLN A 115 9.51 -0.93 6.08
CA GLN A 115 10.19 -1.84 7.00
C GLN A 115 10.28 -3.27 6.45
#